data_AF-A0A2V9BS58-F1
#
_entry.id   AF-A0A2V9BS58-F1
#
_cell.length_a   1.000
_cell.length_b   1.000
_cell.length_c   1.000
_cell.angle_alpha   90.00
_cell.angle_beta   90.00
_cell.angle_gamma   90.00
#
_symmetry.space_group_name_H-M   'P 1'
#
loop_
_entity.id
_entity.type
_entity.pdbx_description
1 polymer ?
#
loop_
_entity_poly.entity_id
_entity_poly.type
_entity_poly.pdbx_seq_one_letter_code
_entity_poly.pdbx_strand_id
1 'polypeptide(L)' 'MHSPLLGEFLGTMMLILLGDGVVAGVLLKRSKAEASGWMVITTGWAIAVMVGV' A
#
# COMPACT_ATOMS: atom_id res chain seq x y z
N MET A 1 9.53 -10.09 25.57
CA MET A 1 8.39 -9.67 24.74
C MET A 1 8.87 -8.45 23.97
N HIS A 2 9.24 -8.64 22.70
CA HIS A 2 9.65 -7.51 21.85
C HIS A 2 8.50 -6.50 21.78
N SER A 3 8.82 -5.21 21.83
CA SER A 3 7.81 -4.14 21.85
C SER A 3 6.85 -4.29 20.66
N PRO A 4 5.57 -4.67 20.87
CA PRO A 4 4.61 -4.84 19.78
C PRO A 4 4.40 -3.54 19.00
N LEU A 5 4.64 -2.41 19.65
CA LEU A 5 4.53 -1.07 19.07
C LEU A 5 5.42 -0.88 17.83
N LEU A 6 6.62 -1.45 17.84
CA LEU A 6 7.58 -1.28 16.73
C LEU A 6 7.16 -2.13 15.52
N GLY A 7 6.61 -3.32 15.76
CA GLY A 7 6.03 -4.17 14.72
C GLY A 7 4.76 -3.55 14.11
N GLU A 8 3.82 -3.10 14.94
CA GLU A 8 2.59 -2.44 14.47
C GLU A 8 2.88 -1.13 13.73
N PHE A 9 3.85 -0.35 14.21
CA PHE A 9 4.29 0.87 13.54
C PHE A 9 4.86 0.58 12.15
N LEU A 10 5.79 -0.37 12.05
CA LEU A 10 6.40 -0.74 10.76
C LEU A 10 5.37 -1.38 9.81
N GLY A 11 4.49 -2.24 10.31
CA GLY A 11 3.44 -2.86 9.52
C GLY A 11 2.46 -1.83 8.94
N THR A 12 2.00 -0.89 9.78
CA THR A 12 1.11 0.20 9.34
C THR A 12 1.82 1.15 8.38
N MET A 13 3.09 1.47 8.63
CA MET A 13 3.89 2.29 7.73
C MET A 13 3.96 1.65 6.34
N MET A 14 4.27 0.35 6.24
CA MET A 14 4.32 -0.35 4.95
C MET A 14 2.95 -0.42 4.28
N LEU A 15 1.89 -0.69 5.03
CA LEU A 15 0.52 -0.71 4.52
C LEU A 15 0.15 0.61 3.83
N ILE A 16 0.38 1.73 4.50
CA ILE A 16 0.09 3.08 3.98
C ILE A 16 0.98 3.38 2.76
N LEU A 17 2.30 3.18 2.88
CA LEU A 17 3.26 3.55 1.84
C LEU A 17 2.99 2.80 0.53
N LEU A 18 2.69 1.50 0.61
CA LEU A 18 2.40 0.66 -0.54
C LEU A 18 0.96 0.85 -1.04
N GLY A 19 -0.02 0.86 -0.14
CA GLY A 19 -1.44 1.01 -0.49
C GLY A 19 -1.75 2.35 -1.15
N ASP A 20 -1.35 3.46 -0.52
CA ASP A 20 -1.54 4.80 -1.07
C ASP A 20 -0.63 5.05 -2.27
N GLY A 21 0.54 4.39 -2.33
CA GLY A 21 1.43 4.42 -3.50
C GLY A 21 0.75 3.89 -4.77
N VAL A 22 -0.03 2.81 -4.66
CA VAL A 22 -0.81 2.27 -5.79
C VAL A 22 -1.96 3.20 -6.15
N VAL A 23 -2.65 3.78 -5.17
CA VAL A 23 -3.72 4.77 -5.42
C VAL A 23 -3.15 5.99 -6.15
N ALA A 24 -2.02 6.51 -5.70
CA ALA A 24 -1.28 7.59 -6.36
C ALA A 24 -0.86 7.18 -7.78
N GLY A 25 -0.37 5.95 -7.94
CA GLY A 25 -0.02 5.38 -9.24
C GLY A 25 -1.20 5.35 -10.23
N VAL A 26 -2.41 5.10 -9.76
CA VAL A 26 -3.60 5.00 -10.62
C VAL A 26 -4.26 6.36 -10.88
N LEU A 27 -4.25 7.27 -9.90
CA LEU A 27 -5.00 8.54 -9.95
C LEU A 27 -4.17 9.74 -10.37
N LEU A 28 -2.85 9.75 -10.16
CA LEU A 28 -2.00 10.87 -10.56
C LEU A 28 -1.74 10.86 -12.06
N LYS A 29 -1.93 12.04 -12.67
CA LYS A 29 -1.61 12.25 -14.08
C LYS A 29 -0.13 12.04 -14.34
N ARG A 30 0.20 11.45 -15.49
CA ARG A 30 1.56 11.09 -15.93
C ARG A 30 2.22 9.98 -15.12
N SER A 31 1.45 9.28 -14.28
CA SER A 31 1.91 8.01 -13.71
C SER A 31 1.87 6.90 -14.76
N LYS A 32 2.81 5.95 -14.68
CA LYS A 32 2.81 4.77 -15.57
C LYS A 32 1.62 3.83 -15.35
N ALA A 33 0.91 3.97 -14.23
CA ALA A 33 -0.28 3.20 -13.92
C ALA A 33 -1.57 4.05 -14.01
N GLU A 34 -1.52 5.26 -14.56
CA GLU A 34 -2.67 6.16 -14.68
C GLU A 34 -3.85 5.44 -15.35
N ALA A 35 -5.05 5.58 -14.75
CA ALA A 35 -6.29 4.98 -15.24
C ALA A 35 -6.30 3.44 -15.36
N SER A 36 -5.42 2.73 -14.65
CA SER A 36 -5.44 1.25 -14.58
C SER A 36 -6.67 0.67 -13.85
N GLY A 37 -7.46 1.53 -13.19
CA GLY A 37 -8.75 1.18 -12.62
C GLY A 37 -8.71 0.53 -11.23
N TRP A 38 -9.89 0.16 -10.73
CA TRP A 38 -10.11 -0.28 -9.35
C TRP A 38 -9.38 -1.60 -9.02
N MET A 39 -9.20 -2.49 -10.01
CA MET A 39 -8.66 -3.85 -9.80
C MET A 39 -7.20 -3.77 -9.34
N VAL A 40 -6.45 -2.82 -9.92
CA VAL A 40 -5.06 -2.59 -9.55
C VAL A 40 -4.95 -2.03 -8.14
N ILE A 41 -5.87 -1.15 -7.74
CA ILE A 41 -5.92 -0.60 -6.38
C ILE A 41 -6.20 -1.70 -5.37
N THR A 42 -7.25 -2.51 -5.56
CA THR A 42 -7.64 -3.56 -4.61
C THR A 42 -6.56 -4.65 -4.49
N THR A 43 -5.96 -5.05 -5.61
CA THR A 43 -4.85 -6.01 -5.61
C THR A 43 -3.60 -5.44 -4.93
N GLY A 44 -3.28 -4.17 -5.19
CA GLY A 44 -2.16 -3.48 -4.55
C GLY A 44 -2.31 -3.39 -3.04
N TRP A 45 -3.50 -3.06 -2.55
CA TRP A 45 -3.82 -3.06 -1.12
C TRP A 45 -3.75 -4.45 -0.49
N ALA A 46 -4.24 -5.49 -1.17
CA ALA A 46 -4.14 -6.87 -0.66
C ALA A 46 -2.68 -7.31 -0.49
N ILE A 47 -1.80 -6.95 -1.43
CA ILE A 47 -0.35 -7.23 -1.33
C ILE A 47 0.29 -6.39 -0.22
N ALA A 48 -0.09 -5.10 -0.08
CA ALA A 48 0.43 -4.23 0.97
C ALA A 48 0.16 -4.77 2.37
N VAL A 49 -1.02 -5.36 2.61
CA VAL A 49 -1.36 -6.03 3.87
C VAL A 49 -0.46 -7.25 4.13
N MET A 50 -0.16 -8.08 3.12
CA MET A 50 0.72 -9.24 3.31
C MET A 50 2.16 -8.86 3.69
N VAL A 51 2.62 -7.66 3.29
CA VAL A 51 3.98 -7.18 3.61
C VAL A 51 4.06 -6.62 5.04
N GLY A 52 2.95 -6.10 5.57
CA GLY A 52 2.89 -5.48 6.90
C GLY A 52 2.55 -6.42 8.06
N VAL A 53 2.32 -7.71 7.80
CA VAL A 53 1.89 -8.74 8.76
C VAL A 53 2.93 -9.84 8.91
#